data_AF-A0A521RRQ9-F1
#
_entry.id   AF-A0A521RRQ9-F1
#
_cell.length_a   1.000
_cell.length_b   1.000
_cell.length_c   1.000
_cell.angle_alpha   90.00
_cell.angle_beta   90.00
_cell.angle_gamma   90.00
#
_symmetry.space_group_name_H-M   'P 1'
#
loop_
_entity.id
_entity.type
_entity.pdbx_description
1 polymer ?
#
loop_
_entity_poly.entity_id
_entity_poly.type
_entity_poly.pdbx_seq_one_letter_code
_entity_poly.pdbx_strand_id
1 'polypeptide(L)'
;QDIDLVASCDQPLDLISFFCGLPEVEREIDRSENKARVLLKSGMEVDLHVTTEDRFPYLLHHYTGSKDYHVALEERARRYGIKISEYGLFLDDHILPCQDERDIFSTLEIDYIEPELRENRGEIEAAARHLLPTLVEEKDIRGIFHVHSTYSDGAASLSEMVETAERAGLEYIGISDHSQAAHYANGLKEDRILKQHEEIEQLRERFKAIHIFKGIEADILPDGSLDYDDRILSLFDFVIASVHSRFNMSEREMTDRVVRAMSHPKVTFLGHPTGRILLSRPGYPLGIREVIEAAQRTGVILELNASPYRLDLDWRYCKLAKEAGVRLSVNPDAHGTEGISDVFFGVGIARKGWLSKEDILNTLPLDQIRSFLMEKKR
;
A
#
# COMPACT_ATOMS: atom_id res chain seq x y z
N GLN A 1 -4.11 4.88 18.51
CA GLN A 1 -5.36 4.16 18.21
C GLN A 1 -5.27 2.81 18.90
N ASP A 2 -6.39 2.30 19.33
CA ASP A 2 -6.63 0.95 19.83
C ASP A 2 -6.84 -0.03 18.67
N ILE A 3 -6.90 -1.33 18.98
CA ILE A 3 -7.34 -2.40 18.08
C ILE A 3 -8.70 -2.89 18.58
N ASP A 4 -9.69 -2.96 17.70
CA ASP A 4 -10.98 -3.59 17.98
C ASP A 4 -11.02 -5.01 17.43
N LEU A 5 -11.38 -5.97 18.28
CA LEU A 5 -11.62 -7.37 17.94
C LEU A 5 -13.10 -7.69 18.15
N VAL A 6 -13.71 -8.39 17.19
CA VAL A 6 -15.07 -8.89 17.31
C VAL A 6 -15.05 -10.41 17.29
N ALA A 7 -15.77 -11.05 18.20
CA ALA A 7 -15.87 -12.51 18.30
C ALA A 7 -17.32 -12.96 18.53
N SER A 8 -17.70 -14.10 17.94
CA SER A 8 -18.92 -14.82 18.31
C SER A 8 -18.58 -15.96 19.28
N CYS A 9 -19.36 -16.11 20.36
CA CYS A 9 -19.15 -17.17 21.34
C CYS A 9 -20.40 -17.45 22.18
N ASP A 10 -20.68 -18.73 22.44
CA ASP A 10 -21.74 -19.16 23.36
C ASP A 10 -21.35 -19.00 24.85
N GLN A 11 -20.06 -18.83 25.14
CA GLN A 11 -19.49 -18.69 26.49
C GLN A 11 -18.64 -17.41 26.62
N PRO A 12 -19.26 -16.22 26.52
CA PRO A 12 -18.54 -14.95 26.43
C PRO A 12 -17.63 -14.67 27.65
N LEU A 13 -18.07 -15.03 28.86
CA LEU A 13 -17.28 -14.85 30.08
C LEU A 13 -15.98 -15.68 30.09
N ASP A 14 -16.02 -16.88 29.55
CA ASP A 14 -14.85 -17.77 29.47
C ASP A 14 -13.85 -17.24 28.43
N LEU A 15 -14.34 -16.82 27.26
CA LEU A 15 -13.52 -16.19 26.22
C LEU A 15 -12.86 -14.90 26.73
N ILE A 16 -13.61 -14.03 27.40
CA ILE A 16 -13.08 -12.79 27.99
C ILE A 16 -12.03 -13.10 29.05
N SER A 17 -12.28 -14.10 29.92
CA SER A 17 -11.29 -14.52 30.93
C SER A 17 -9.99 -15.00 30.28
N PHE A 18 -10.10 -15.79 29.21
CA PHE A 18 -8.96 -16.25 28.44
C PHE A 18 -8.19 -15.08 27.80
N PHE A 19 -8.91 -14.18 27.13
CA PHE A 19 -8.34 -12.99 26.47
C PHE A 19 -7.56 -12.10 27.46
N CYS A 20 -8.15 -11.77 28.61
CA CYS A 20 -7.47 -10.98 29.65
C CYS A 20 -6.26 -11.70 30.28
N GLY A 21 -6.23 -13.03 30.22
CA GLY A 21 -5.15 -13.86 30.75
C GLY A 21 -4.01 -14.16 29.76
N LEU A 22 -4.09 -13.66 28.53
CA LEU A 22 -3.06 -13.88 27.52
C LEU A 22 -1.69 -13.34 27.96
N PRO A 23 -0.58 -14.03 27.66
CA PRO A 23 0.76 -13.62 28.10
C PRO A 23 1.22 -12.28 27.51
N GLU A 24 0.61 -11.80 26.42
CA GLU A 24 0.87 -10.50 25.81
C GLU A 24 0.23 -9.35 26.59
N VAL A 25 -0.79 -9.63 27.42
CA VAL A 25 -1.48 -8.63 28.23
C VAL A 25 -0.58 -8.17 29.37
N GLU A 26 -0.42 -6.85 29.49
CA GLU A 26 0.25 -6.22 30.62
C GLU A 26 -0.73 -6.00 31.77
N ARG A 27 -1.92 -5.44 31.47
CA ARG A 27 -3.00 -5.26 32.45
C ARG A 27 -4.37 -5.16 31.79
N GLU A 28 -5.39 -5.59 32.53
CA GLU A 28 -6.80 -5.32 32.23
C GLU A 28 -7.11 -3.85 32.52
N ILE A 29 -7.83 -3.18 31.61
CA ILE A 29 -8.31 -1.81 31.75
C ILE A 29 -9.78 -1.80 32.16
N ASP A 30 -10.61 -2.56 31.43
CA ASP A 30 -12.05 -2.66 31.65
C ASP A 30 -12.57 -4.06 31.31
N ARG A 31 -13.66 -4.46 31.96
CA ARG A 31 -14.30 -5.76 31.76
C ARG A 31 -15.79 -5.72 32.07
N SER A 32 -16.55 -6.31 31.17
CA SER A 32 -18.00 -6.52 31.27
C SER A 32 -18.39 -7.92 30.80
N GLU A 33 -19.69 -8.20 30.72
CA GLU A 33 -20.20 -9.52 30.31
C GLU A 33 -19.88 -9.87 28.85
N ASN A 34 -19.79 -8.87 27.97
CA ASN A 34 -19.63 -9.02 26.53
C ASN A 34 -18.54 -8.13 25.92
N LYS A 35 -17.77 -7.43 26.76
CA LYS A 35 -16.64 -6.60 26.33
C LYS A 35 -15.48 -6.70 27.32
N ALA A 36 -14.25 -6.65 26.83
CA ALA A 36 -13.06 -6.40 27.63
C ALA A 36 -12.09 -5.45 26.93
N ARG A 37 -11.34 -4.69 27.71
CA ARG A 37 -10.25 -3.84 27.23
C ARG A 37 -8.97 -4.18 27.97
N VAL A 38 -7.88 -4.37 27.24
CA VAL A 38 -6.56 -4.68 27.79
C VAL A 38 -5.48 -3.75 27.24
N LEU A 39 -4.45 -3.50 28.04
CA LEU A 39 -3.19 -2.94 27.59
C LEU A 39 -2.22 -4.08 27.33
N LEU A 40 -1.69 -4.18 26.12
CA LEU A 40 -0.63 -5.13 25.79
C LEU A 40 0.74 -4.61 26.26
N LYS A 41 1.68 -5.53 26.47
CA LYS A 41 3.10 -5.21 26.77
C LYS A 41 3.78 -4.38 25.68
N SER A 42 3.22 -4.32 24.47
CA SER A 42 3.65 -3.44 23.39
C SER A 42 3.22 -1.98 23.57
N GLY A 43 2.35 -1.69 24.55
CA GLY A 43 1.72 -0.39 24.77
C GLY A 43 0.44 -0.16 23.96
N MET A 44 -0.01 -1.14 23.19
CA MET A 44 -1.27 -1.05 22.43
C MET A 44 -2.47 -1.41 23.30
N GLU A 45 -3.54 -0.62 23.20
CA GLU A 45 -4.84 -0.97 23.77
C GLU A 45 -5.63 -1.85 22.80
N VAL A 46 -6.27 -2.90 23.30
CA VAL A 46 -7.11 -3.80 22.51
C VAL A 46 -8.48 -3.94 23.18
N ASP A 47 -9.52 -3.67 22.42
CA ASP A 47 -10.92 -3.91 22.77
C ASP A 47 -11.37 -5.25 22.17
N LEU A 48 -11.93 -6.13 23.00
CA LEU A 48 -12.62 -7.34 22.57
C LEU A 48 -14.12 -7.16 22.78
N HIS A 49 -14.88 -7.31 21.69
CA HIS A 49 -16.33 -7.28 21.65
C HIS A 49 -16.87 -8.68 21.34
N VAL A 50 -17.66 -9.25 22.25
CA VAL A 50 -18.19 -10.61 22.14
C VAL A 50 -19.69 -10.57 21.94
N THR A 51 -20.20 -11.38 21.02
CA THR A 51 -21.63 -11.47 20.72
C THR A 51 -22.04 -12.90 20.37
N THR A 52 -23.31 -13.13 20.09
CA THR A 52 -23.82 -14.41 19.60
C THR A 52 -23.66 -14.53 18.08
N GLU A 53 -23.69 -15.75 17.55
CA GLU A 53 -23.51 -16.00 16.11
C GLU A 53 -24.54 -15.24 15.25
N ASP A 54 -25.80 -15.16 15.69
CA ASP A 54 -26.88 -14.44 14.99
C ASP A 54 -26.70 -12.91 14.98
N ARG A 55 -25.79 -12.38 15.81
CA ARG A 55 -25.51 -10.94 15.95
C ARG A 55 -24.15 -10.53 15.42
N PHE A 56 -23.27 -11.50 15.16
CA PHE A 56 -21.91 -11.27 14.71
C PHE A 56 -21.81 -10.39 13.46
N PRO A 57 -22.63 -10.56 12.40
CA PRO A 57 -22.51 -9.75 11.19
C PRO A 57 -22.72 -8.25 11.42
N TYR A 58 -23.69 -7.87 12.28
CA TYR A 58 -23.98 -6.46 12.55
C TYR A 58 -22.89 -5.82 13.41
N LEU A 59 -22.39 -6.57 14.40
CA LEU A 59 -21.32 -6.08 15.27
C LEU A 59 -20.01 -5.93 14.50
N LEU A 60 -19.68 -6.91 13.64
CA LEU A 60 -18.52 -6.81 12.74
C LEU A 60 -18.64 -5.60 11.83
N HIS A 61 -19.79 -5.39 11.19
CA HIS A 61 -20.04 -4.22 10.34
C HIS A 61 -19.88 -2.90 11.10
N HIS A 62 -20.38 -2.84 12.33
CA HIS A 62 -20.29 -1.67 13.20
C HIS A 62 -18.85 -1.36 13.64
N TYR A 63 -18.04 -2.36 13.96
CA TYR A 63 -16.64 -2.14 14.37
C TYR A 63 -15.67 -2.03 13.20
N THR A 64 -16.09 -2.41 11.98
CA THR A 64 -15.28 -2.24 10.76
C THR A 64 -15.33 -0.79 10.25
N GLY A 65 -16.39 -0.05 10.55
CA GLY A 65 -16.46 1.37 10.22
C GLY A 65 -16.52 1.66 8.71
N SER A 66 -16.21 2.89 8.29
CA SER A 66 -15.88 4.08 9.12
C SER A 66 -17.13 4.83 9.63
N LYS A 67 -16.94 5.78 10.57
CA LYS A 67 -18.06 6.60 11.11
C LYS A 67 -18.83 7.32 10.01
N ASP A 68 -18.13 7.99 9.10
CA ASP A 68 -18.78 8.75 8.02
C ASP A 68 -19.48 7.81 7.04
N TYR A 69 -18.92 6.62 6.81
CA TYR A 69 -19.56 5.56 6.04
C TYR A 69 -20.86 5.07 6.69
N HIS A 70 -20.88 4.83 8.00
CA HIS A 70 -22.09 4.41 8.71
C HIS A 70 -23.19 5.47 8.64
N VAL A 71 -22.86 6.75 8.83
CA VAL A 71 -23.84 7.84 8.69
C VAL A 71 -24.49 7.82 7.31
N ALA A 72 -23.69 7.69 6.25
CA ALA A 72 -24.21 7.63 4.88
C ALA A 72 -25.04 6.35 4.62
N LEU A 73 -24.61 5.20 5.15
CA LEU A 73 -25.35 3.94 5.01
C LEU A 73 -26.68 3.96 5.76
N GLU A 74 -26.73 4.54 6.97
CA GLU A 74 -27.97 4.76 7.72
C GLU A 74 -28.94 5.66 6.96
N GLU A 75 -28.45 6.75 6.34
CA GLU A 75 -29.27 7.63 5.51
C GLU A 75 -29.90 6.89 4.32
N ARG A 76 -29.14 5.97 3.71
CA ARG A 76 -29.69 5.08 2.69
C ARG A 76 -30.75 4.15 3.27
N ALA A 77 -30.46 3.48 4.38
CA ALA A 77 -31.37 2.51 5.01
C ALA A 77 -32.71 3.12 5.42
N ARG A 78 -32.73 4.37 5.89
CA ARG A 78 -33.97 5.11 6.20
C ARG A 78 -34.92 5.22 5.00
N ARG A 79 -34.41 5.22 3.75
CA ARG A 79 -35.25 5.23 2.54
C ARG A 79 -36.05 3.94 2.36
N TYR A 80 -35.58 2.86 2.97
CA TYR A 80 -36.23 1.56 3.01
C TYR A 80 -37.02 1.33 4.31
N GLY A 81 -37.12 2.33 5.20
CA GLY A 81 -37.72 2.17 6.52
C GLY A 81 -36.87 1.37 7.50
N ILE A 82 -35.58 1.16 7.18
CA ILE A 82 -34.68 0.29 7.96
C ILE A 82 -33.80 1.14 8.88
N LYS A 83 -33.65 0.68 10.13
CA LYS A 83 -32.66 1.19 11.09
C LYS A 83 -31.50 0.21 11.19
N ILE A 84 -30.28 0.73 11.13
CA ILE A 84 -29.03 -0.05 11.32
C ILE A 84 -28.45 0.30 12.70
N SER A 85 -27.94 -0.70 13.42
CA SER A 85 -27.09 -0.52 14.60
C SER A 85 -26.19 -1.74 14.81
N GLU A 86 -25.29 -1.65 15.80
CA GLU A 86 -24.49 -2.79 16.28
C GLU A 86 -25.33 -4.00 16.73
N TYR A 87 -26.61 -3.78 17.04
CA TYR A 87 -27.53 -4.83 17.49
C TYR A 87 -28.30 -5.50 16.35
N GLY A 88 -28.35 -4.93 15.15
CA GLY A 88 -29.14 -5.48 14.05
C GLY A 88 -29.61 -4.49 12.99
N LEU A 89 -30.27 -5.05 11.97
CA LEU A 89 -31.12 -4.34 11.04
C LEU A 89 -32.58 -4.45 11.49
N PHE A 90 -33.30 -3.33 11.57
CA PHE A 90 -34.68 -3.30 12.07
C PHE A 90 -35.64 -2.70 11.05
N LEU A 91 -36.76 -3.38 10.80
CA LEU A 91 -37.92 -2.88 10.07
C LEU A 91 -39.14 -2.96 10.99
N ASP A 92 -39.77 -1.83 11.30
CA ASP A 92 -40.92 -1.74 12.21
C ASP A 92 -40.70 -2.54 13.54
N ASP A 93 -39.53 -2.33 14.18
CA ASP A 93 -39.07 -3.01 15.40
C ASP A 93 -38.75 -4.51 15.28
N HIS A 94 -38.93 -5.11 14.11
CA HIS A 94 -38.53 -6.50 13.85
C HIS A 94 -37.11 -6.57 13.29
N ILE A 95 -36.29 -7.47 13.84
CA ILE A 95 -34.96 -7.74 13.29
C ILE A 95 -35.06 -8.46 11.94
N LEU A 96 -34.33 -7.94 10.96
CA LEU A 96 -34.09 -8.61 9.69
C LEU A 96 -32.86 -9.52 9.86
N PRO A 97 -33.01 -10.86 9.76
CA PRO A 97 -31.89 -11.77 9.99
C PRO A 97 -30.85 -11.68 8.86
N CYS A 98 -29.58 -11.68 9.22
CA CYS A 98 -28.42 -11.73 8.35
C CYS A 98 -27.51 -12.88 8.80
N GLN A 99 -27.09 -13.72 7.87
CA GLN A 99 -26.09 -14.78 8.10
C GLN A 99 -24.67 -14.21 8.07
N ASP A 100 -24.42 -13.26 7.18
CA ASP A 100 -23.14 -12.56 7.07
C ASP A 100 -23.34 -11.08 6.72
N GLU A 101 -22.25 -10.33 6.57
CA GLU A 101 -22.33 -8.93 6.20
C GLU A 101 -23.01 -8.72 4.84
N ARG A 102 -22.94 -9.66 3.87
CA ARG A 102 -23.53 -9.50 2.53
C ARG A 102 -25.04 -9.37 2.57
N ASP A 103 -25.69 -10.00 3.54
CA ASP A 103 -27.13 -9.86 3.74
C ASP A 103 -27.51 -8.42 4.15
N ILE A 104 -26.63 -7.72 4.88
CA ILE A 104 -26.83 -6.31 5.24
C ILE A 104 -26.90 -5.45 3.98
N PHE A 105 -25.94 -5.63 3.06
CA PHE A 105 -25.88 -4.90 1.79
C PHE A 105 -27.04 -5.27 0.85
N SER A 106 -27.35 -6.56 0.75
CA SER A 106 -28.44 -7.07 -0.09
C SER A 106 -29.80 -6.53 0.34
N THR A 107 -30.03 -6.40 1.66
CA THR A 107 -31.23 -5.79 2.24
C THR A 107 -31.40 -4.32 1.82
N LEU A 108 -30.30 -3.63 1.52
CA LEU A 108 -30.27 -2.23 1.09
C LEU A 108 -30.17 -2.09 -0.44
N GLU A 109 -30.32 -3.18 -1.18
CA GLU A 109 -30.21 -3.26 -2.64
C GLU A 109 -28.89 -2.66 -3.17
N ILE A 110 -27.77 -3.01 -2.55
CA ILE A 110 -26.43 -2.63 -2.99
C ILE A 110 -25.49 -3.83 -2.98
N ASP A 111 -24.45 -3.77 -3.81
CA ASP A 111 -23.36 -4.75 -3.75
C ASP A 111 -22.64 -4.71 -2.39
N TYR A 112 -22.04 -5.84 -2.03
CA TYR A 112 -21.16 -5.93 -0.86
C TYR A 112 -19.97 -4.96 -1.01
N ILE A 113 -19.76 -4.12 0.01
CA ILE A 113 -18.66 -3.15 0.04
C ILE A 113 -17.54 -3.71 0.91
N GLU A 114 -16.40 -3.97 0.26
CA GLU A 114 -15.18 -4.40 0.94
C GLU A 114 -14.76 -3.41 2.05
N PRO A 115 -14.30 -3.88 3.23
CA PRO A 115 -13.89 -3.04 4.35
C PRO A 115 -12.98 -1.86 3.97
N GLU A 116 -12.05 -2.08 3.06
CA GLU A 116 -11.09 -1.04 2.65
C GLU A 116 -11.74 0.15 1.96
N LEU A 117 -12.95 0.00 1.41
CA LEU A 117 -13.67 1.07 0.71
C LEU A 117 -14.59 1.88 1.62
N ARG A 118 -14.86 1.42 2.85
CA ARG A 118 -15.87 1.98 3.78
C ARG A 118 -15.42 3.30 4.41
N GLU A 119 -15.21 4.31 3.57
CA GLU A 119 -14.61 5.62 3.92
C GLU A 119 -15.46 6.83 3.49
N ASN A 120 -16.68 6.60 3.01
CA ASN A 120 -17.61 7.60 2.48
C ASN A 120 -17.01 8.45 1.34
N ARG A 121 -16.50 7.79 0.31
CA ARG A 121 -15.85 8.39 -0.88
C ARG A 121 -16.47 7.91 -2.20
N GLY A 122 -17.76 7.58 -2.14
CA GLY A 122 -18.59 7.20 -3.30
C GLY A 122 -18.89 5.70 -3.41
N GLU A 123 -18.46 4.89 -2.45
CA GLU A 123 -18.61 3.42 -2.46
C GLU A 123 -20.07 3.00 -2.38
N ILE A 124 -20.91 3.71 -1.62
CA ILE A 124 -22.34 3.40 -1.51
C ILE A 124 -23.06 3.69 -2.84
N GLU A 125 -22.74 4.82 -3.49
CA GLU A 125 -23.29 5.16 -4.81
C GLU A 125 -22.82 4.19 -5.89
N ALA A 126 -21.55 3.78 -5.86
CA ALA A 126 -21.01 2.81 -6.79
C ALA A 126 -21.65 1.43 -6.59
N ALA A 127 -21.79 0.98 -5.34
CA ALA A 127 -22.43 -0.29 -4.99
C ALA A 127 -23.91 -0.34 -5.43
N ALA A 128 -24.63 0.77 -5.28
CA ALA A 128 -26.02 0.88 -5.74
C ALA A 128 -26.17 0.89 -7.27
N ARG A 129 -25.10 1.13 -8.01
CA ARG A 129 -25.08 1.14 -9.48
C ARG A 129 -24.36 -0.09 -10.06
N HIS A 130 -23.91 -1.01 -9.21
CA HIS A 130 -23.07 -2.14 -9.59
C HIS A 130 -21.78 -1.74 -10.33
N LEU A 131 -21.12 -0.69 -9.82
CA LEU A 131 -19.90 -0.09 -10.39
C LEU A 131 -18.70 -0.16 -9.43
N LEU A 132 -18.76 -0.97 -8.38
CA LEU A 132 -17.58 -1.21 -7.55
C LEU A 132 -16.48 -1.91 -8.37
N PRO A 133 -15.21 -1.51 -8.22
CA PRO A 133 -14.12 -2.19 -8.87
C PRO A 133 -13.84 -3.55 -8.21
N THR A 134 -13.38 -4.53 -8.99
CA THR A 134 -12.69 -5.70 -8.43
C THR A 134 -11.34 -5.25 -7.89
N LEU A 135 -11.19 -5.25 -6.57
CA LEU A 135 -9.97 -4.76 -5.92
C LEU A 135 -8.81 -5.72 -6.12
N VAL A 136 -7.59 -5.16 -6.22
CA VAL A 136 -6.36 -5.94 -6.28
C VAL A 136 -6.20 -6.86 -5.08
N GLU A 137 -5.59 -8.02 -5.29
CA GLU A 137 -5.23 -8.99 -4.26
C GLU A 137 -3.69 -9.19 -4.22
N GLU A 138 -3.18 -9.70 -3.10
CA GLU A 138 -1.73 -9.95 -2.95
C GLU A 138 -1.19 -10.89 -4.04
N LYS A 139 -1.97 -11.92 -4.39
CA LYS A 139 -1.65 -12.88 -5.47
C LYS A 139 -1.56 -12.25 -6.86
N ASP A 140 -2.11 -11.04 -7.05
CA ASP A 140 -2.00 -10.34 -8.33
C ASP A 140 -0.63 -9.69 -8.49
N ILE A 141 0.14 -9.46 -7.42
CA ILE A 141 1.48 -8.88 -7.49
C ILE A 141 2.47 -9.94 -7.97
N ARG A 142 3.07 -9.71 -9.14
CA ARG A 142 3.95 -10.68 -9.82
C ARG A 142 5.43 -10.35 -9.65
N GLY A 143 5.74 -9.15 -9.19
CA GLY A 143 7.12 -8.75 -8.90
C GLY A 143 7.19 -7.38 -8.23
N ILE A 144 8.41 -6.94 -7.95
CA ILE A 144 8.69 -5.70 -7.22
C ILE A 144 9.87 -4.98 -7.85
N PHE A 145 9.93 -3.64 -7.78
CA PHE A 145 11.00 -2.85 -8.42
C PHE A 145 11.87 -2.04 -7.44
N HIS A 146 11.40 -1.78 -6.21
CA HIS A 146 12.13 -0.97 -5.24
C HIS A 146 12.68 -1.85 -4.12
N VAL A 147 13.94 -2.27 -4.26
CA VAL A 147 14.63 -3.18 -3.35
C VAL A 147 16.10 -2.79 -3.24
N HIS A 148 16.59 -2.67 -2.02
CA HIS A 148 17.96 -2.29 -1.71
C HIS A 148 18.77 -3.50 -1.23
N SER A 149 20.09 -3.42 -1.34
CA SER A 149 21.01 -4.48 -0.95
C SER A 149 22.23 -3.89 -0.22
N THR A 150 23.16 -4.75 0.18
CA THR A 150 24.45 -4.31 0.73
C THR A 150 25.31 -3.48 -0.25
N TYR A 151 24.86 -3.28 -1.49
CA TYR A 151 25.49 -2.33 -2.39
C TYR A 151 25.29 -0.87 -1.94
N SER A 152 24.15 -0.53 -1.35
CA SER A 152 23.92 0.77 -0.71
C SER A 152 23.78 0.62 0.81
N ASP A 153 22.56 0.70 1.33
CA ASP A 153 22.22 0.69 2.75
C ASP A 153 21.32 -0.50 3.17
N GLY A 154 21.06 -1.44 2.26
CA GLY A 154 20.41 -2.70 2.60
C GLY A 154 21.26 -3.58 3.51
N ALA A 155 20.60 -4.30 4.42
CA ALA A 155 21.21 -5.21 5.38
C ALA A 155 21.47 -6.62 4.80
N ALA A 156 20.79 -6.99 3.71
CA ALA A 156 20.91 -8.28 3.05
C ALA A 156 21.69 -8.19 1.74
N SER A 157 22.46 -9.23 1.43
CA SER A 157 23.17 -9.33 0.15
C SER A 157 22.20 -9.43 -1.02
N LEU A 158 22.68 -9.04 -2.21
CA LEU A 158 21.89 -9.12 -3.43
C LEU A 158 21.38 -10.56 -3.68
N SER A 159 22.22 -11.57 -3.44
CA SER A 159 21.81 -12.98 -3.55
C SER A 159 20.72 -13.37 -2.56
N GLU A 160 20.76 -12.90 -1.30
CA GLU A 160 19.74 -13.21 -0.29
C GLU A 160 18.40 -12.58 -0.65
N MET A 161 18.40 -11.34 -1.17
CA MET A 161 17.20 -10.66 -1.63
C MET A 161 16.56 -11.39 -2.81
N VAL A 162 17.36 -11.77 -3.81
CA VAL A 162 16.88 -12.53 -4.99
C VAL A 162 16.34 -13.90 -4.58
N GLU A 163 17.05 -14.62 -3.71
CA GLU A 163 16.62 -15.92 -3.23
C GLU A 163 15.30 -15.85 -2.45
N THR A 164 15.13 -14.81 -1.61
CA THR A 164 13.88 -14.60 -0.87
C THR A 164 12.73 -14.26 -1.80
N ALA A 165 12.96 -13.41 -2.79
CA ALA A 165 11.95 -13.06 -3.80
C ALA A 165 11.53 -14.27 -4.65
N GLU A 166 12.48 -15.13 -5.05
CA GLU A 166 12.18 -16.38 -5.78
C GLU A 166 11.33 -17.33 -4.90
N ARG A 167 11.69 -17.49 -3.63
CA ARG A 167 10.93 -18.31 -2.67
C ARG A 167 9.53 -17.77 -2.39
N ALA A 168 9.34 -16.46 -2.46
CA ALA A 168 8.04 -15.81 -2.37
C ALA A 168 7.19 -16.00 -3.65
N GLY A 169 7.74 -16.62 -4.70
CA GLY A 169 7.02 -16.90 -5.94
C GLY A 169 6.94 -15.70 -6.89
N LEU A 170 7.75 -14.66 -6.68
CA LEU A 170 7.79 -13.51 -7.59
C LEU A 170 8.43 -13.90 -8.92
N GLU A 171 7.83 -13.44 -10.03
CA GLU A 171 8.36 -13.61 -11.38
C GLU A 171 9.53 -12.68 -11.67
N TYR A 172 9.58 -11.53 -10.99
CA TYR A 172 10.68 -10.58 -11.14
C TYR A 172 10.94 -9.73 -9.89
N ILE A 173 12.19 -9.30 -9.78
CA ILE A 173 12.70 -8.38 -8.77
C ILE A 173 13.57 -7.32 -9.44
N GLY A 174 13.36 -6.05 -9.13
CA GLY A 174 14.24 -4.94 -9.48
C GLY A 174 15.11 -4.57 -8.29
N ILE A 175 16.43 -4.58 -8.52
CA ILE A 175 17.42 -4.10 -7.54
C ILE A 175 17.65 -2.62 -7.81
N SER A 176 17.42 -1.75 -6.84
CA SER A 176 17.34 -0.29 -7.03
C SER A 176 18.07 0.46 -5.92
N ASP A 177 19.29 0.03 -5.60
CA ASP A 177 20.16 0.69 -4.62
C ASP A 177 20.31 2.20 -4.88
N HIS A 178 20.64 2.94 -3.83
CA HIS A 178 20.76 4.40 -3.90
C HIS A 178 21.89 4.91 -4.80
N SER A 179 21.66 6.07 -5.43
CA SER A 179 22.57 6.74 -6.34
C SER A 179 23.64 7.61 -5.66
N GLN A 180 24.58 8.16 -6.44
CA GLN A 180 25.82 8.76 -5.93
C GLN A 180 25.65 9.96 -4.97
N ALA A 181 24.55 10.72 -5.07
CA ALA A 181 24.28 11.85 -4.18
C ALA A 181 23.84 11.41 -2.76
N ALA A 182 23.36 10.17 -2.61
CA ALA A 182 22.91 9.59 -1.35
C ALA A 182 24.11 9.13 -0.48
N HIS A 183 24.98 10.07 -0.10
CA HIS A 183 26.15 9.78 0.73
C HIS A 183 25.78 9.17 2.10
N TYR A 184 24.58 9.46 2.61
CA TYR A 184 24.07 8.91 3.86
C TYR A 184 23.75 7.41 3.76
N ALA A 185 23.58 6.89 2.54
CA ALA A 185 23.20 5.51 2.24
C ALA A 185 24.26 4.76 1.43
N ASN A 186 25.52 5.22 1.47
CA ASN A 186 26.62 4.59 0.72
C ASN A 186 26.33 4.45 -0.79
N GLY A 187 25.69 5.49 -1.36
CA GLY A 187 25.25 5.55 -2.74
C GLY A 187 26.31 5.14 -3.75
N LEU A 188 25.87 4.44 -4.80
CA LEU A 188 26.77 3.79 -5.74
C LEU A 188 27.54 4.83 -6.56
N LYS A 189 28.78 4.50 -6.92
CA LYS A 189 29.53 5.19 -7.98
C LYS A 189 29.57 4.28 -9.21
N GLU A 190 29.97 4.82 -10.36
CA GLU A 190 30.04 4.07 -11.62
C GLU A 190 30.75 2.71 -11.49
N ASP A 191 31.89 2.63 -10.79
CA ASP A 191 32.63 1.38 -10.62
C ASP A 191 31.85 0.34 -9.78
N ARG A 192 31.04 0.79 -8.83
CA ARG A 192 30.19 -0.09 -8.01
C ARG A 192 28.93 -0.53 -8.77
N ILE A 193 28.37 0.32 -9.63
CA ILE A 193 27.28 -0.05 -10.54
C ILE A 193 27.73 -1.20 -11.44
N LEU A 194 28.91 -1.09 -12.05
CA LEU A 194 29.42 -2.15 -12.94
C LEU A 194 29.62 -3.48 -12.19
N LYS A 195 30.17 -3.44 -10.97
CA LYS A 195 30.31 -4.64 -10.11
C LYS A 195 28.96 -5.26 -9.77
N GLN A 196 27.97 -4.45 -9.39
CA GLN A 196 26.62 -4.93 -9.11
C GLN A 196 25.99 -5.59 -10.35
N HIS A 197 26.16 -4.96 -11.52
CA HIS A 197 25.66 -5.48 -12.77
C HIS A 197 26.30 -6.82 -13.14
N GLU A 198 27.59 -7.00 -12.90
CA GLU A 198 28.29 -8.28 -13.08
C GLU A 198 27.74 -9.36 -12.14
N GLU A 199 27.52 -9.04 -10.86
CA GLU A 199 26.91 -9.96 -9.89
C GLU A 199 25.47 -10.33 -10.28
N ILE A 200 24.68 -9.36 -10.77
CA ILE A 200 23.32 -9.62 -11.28
C ILE A 200 23.35 -10.60 -12.46
N GLU A 201 24.31 -10.50 -13.38
CA GLU A 201 24.42 -11.49 -14.47
C GLU A 201 24.75 -12.89 -13.95
N GLN A 202 25.66 -13.01 -12.97
CA GLN A 202 25.96 -14.31 -12.33
C GLN A 202 24.73 -14.89 -11.62
N LEU A 203 23.94 -14.05 -10.96
CA LEU A 203 22.73 -14.49 -10.28
C LEU A 203 21.62 -14.87 -11.25
N ARG A 204 21.50 -14.22 -12.41
CA ARG A 204 20.60 -14.66 -13.50
C ARG A 204 21.00 -16.03 -14.06
N GLU A 205 22.27 -16.44 -13.93
CA GLU A 205 22.70 -17.81 -14.26
C GLU A 205 22.24 -18.82 -13.21
N ARG A 206 22.24 -18.44 -11.92
CA ARG A 206 21.87 -19.30 -10.79
C ARG A 206 20.37 -19.40 -10.56
N PHE A 207 19.65 -18.28 -10.61
CA PHE A 207 18.23 -18.14 -10.32
C PHE A 207 17.45 -18.04 -11.63
N LYS A 208 16.79 -19.13 -12.01
CA LYS A 208 16.08 -19.25 -13.30
C LYS A 208 14.57 -19.04 -13.20
N ALA A 209 13.99 -19.13 -12.00
CA ALA A 209 12.55 -18.98 -11.82
C ALA A 209 12.14 -17.51 -11.63
N ILE A 210 13.08 -16.63 -11.29
CA ILE A 210 12.87 -15.19 -11.16
C ILE A 210 13.75 -14.40 -12.13
N HIS A 211 13.20 -13.32 -12.69
CA HIS A 211 13.99 -12.37 -13.48
C HIS A 211 14.47 -11.19 -12.63
N ILE A 212 15.77 -10.91 -12.68
CA ILE A 212 16.39 -9.81 -11.93
C ILE A 212 16.55 -8.61 -12.87
N PHE A 213 15.90 -7.48 -12.61
CA PHE A 213 16.07 -6.23 -13.33
C PHE A 213 17.15 -5.35 -12.66
N LYS A 214 17.93 -4.65 -13.48
CA LYS A 214 18.92 -3.67 -13.01
C LYS A 214 18.24 -2.31 -12.86
N GLY A 215 18.01 -1.86 -11.65
CA GLY A 215 17.42 -0.55 -11.37
C GLY A 215 18.40 0.37 -10.64
N ILE A 216 17.92 1.58 -10.39
CA ILE A 216 18.57 2.54 -9.51
C ILE A 216 17.50 3.44 -8.90
N GLU A 217 17.64 3.77 -7.63
CA GLU A 217 16.95 4.93 -7.05
C GLU A 217 17.85 6.16 -7.20
N ALA A 218 17.57 6.95 -8.23
CA ALA A 218 18.27 8.19 -8.56
C ALA A 218 17.70 9.37 -7.78
N ASP A 219 18.60 10.09 -7.11
CA ASP A 219 18.29 11.31 -6.40
C ASP A 219 17.89 12.43 -7.38
N ILE A 220 16.76 13.06 -7.11
CA ILE A 220 16.35 14.31 -7.76
C ILE A 220 17.12 15.44 -7.08
N LEU A 221 18.00 16.12 -7.81
CA LEU A 221 18.77 17.26 -7.31
C LEU A 221 17.86 18.50 -7.08
N PRO A 222 18.30 19.52 -6.31
CA PRO A 222 17.47 20.69 -6.00
C PRO A 222 16.95 21.46 -7.23
N ASP A 223 17.63 21.38 -8.36
CA ASP A 223 17.23 22.00 -9.63
C ASP A 223 16.34 21.10 -10.51
N GLY A 224 15.99 19.90 -10.03
CA GLY A 224 15.16 18.91 -10.71
C GLY A 224 15.90 18.05 -11.75
N SER A 225 17.22 18.18 -11.87
CA SER A 225 18.03 17.19 -12.60
C SER A 225 18.22 15.91 -11.78
N LEU A 226 18.63 14.82 -12.44
CA LEU A 226 19.02 13.59 -11.76
C LEU A 226 20.51 13.64 -11.40
N ASP A 227 20.91 12.86 -10.41
CA ASP A 227 22.28 12.83 -9.93
C ASP A 227 23.23 11.99 -10.80
N TYR A 228 22.82 11.51 -11.97
CA TYR A 228 23.66 10.86 -12.98
C TYR A 228 23.47 11.46 -14.36
N ASP A 229 24.48 11.30 -15.22
CA ASP A 229 24.37 11.62 -16.65
C ASP A 229 23.60 10.53 -17.42
N ASP A 230 23.16 10.86 -18.65
CA ASP A 230 22.41 9.96 -19.52
C ASP A 230 23.17 8.66 -19.85
N ARG A 231 24.49 8.70 -19.87
CA ARG A 231 25.33 7.55 -20.19
C ARG A 231 25.24 6.52 -19.07
N ILE A 232 25.30 6.95 -17.81
CA ILE A 232 25.11 6.08 -16.64
C ILE A 232 23.66 5.61 -16.53
N LEU A 233 22.68 6.53 -16.67
CA LEU A 233 21.27 6.18 -16.57
C LEU A 233 20.84 5.15 -17.63
N SER A 234 21.50 5.14 -18.79
CA SER A 234 21.23 4.17 -19.86
C SER A 234 21.70 2.74 -19.55
N LEU A 235 22.49 2.53 -18.49
CA LEU A 235 22.93 1.19 -18.07
C LEU A 235 21.82 0.41 -17.34
N PHE A 236 20.80 1.11 -16.84
CA PHE A 236 19.73 0.51 -16.05
C PHE A 236 18.53 0.09 -16.91
N ASP A 237 17.79 -0.92 -16.44
CA ASP A 237 16.50 -1.36 -16.95
C ASP A 237 15.37 -0.39 -16.62
N PHE A 238 15.46 0.26 -15.46
CA PHE A 238 14.54 1.31 -15.04
C PHE A 238 15.24 2.28 -14.07
N VAL A 239 14.67 3.47 -13.91
CA VAL A 239 15.12 4.48 -12.94
C VAL A 239 13.93 4.88 -12.08
N ILE A 240 14.11 4.81 -10.76
CA ILE A 240 13.21 5.41 -9.76
C ILE A 240 13.80 6.77 -9.42
N ALA A 241 13.05 7.85 -9.65
CA ALA A 241 13.45 9.18 -9.25
C ALA A 241 12.82 9.52 -7.89
N SER A 242 13.62 9.95 -6.91
CA SER A 242 13.15 10.23 -5.54
C SER A 242 13.78 11.51 -4.97
N VAL A 243 13.08 12.19 -4.06
CA VAL A 243 13.62 13.37 -3.36
C VAL A 243 14.12 12.95 -1.97
N HIS A 244 15.42 13.11 -1.70
CA HIS A 244 16.01 12.86 -0.38
C HIS A 244 16.61 14.09 0.31
N SER A 245 16.46 15.27 -0.28
CA SER A 245 17.07 16.50 0.23
C SER A 245 16.20 17.73 0.02
N ARG A 246 16.50 18.80 0.77
CA ARG A 246 15.84 20.11 0.65
C ARG A 246 14.30 20.04 0.82
N PHE A 247 13.83 19.30 1.83
CA PHE A 247 12.39 19.13 2.11
C PHE A 247 11.63 20.41 2.48
N ASN A 248 12.33 21.50 2.79
CA ASN A 248 11.73 22.78 3.20
C ASN A 248 11.48 23.75 2.03
N MET A 249 11.56 23.30 0.78
CA MET A 249 11.19 24.11 -0.39
C MET A 249 9.69 24.44 -0.36
N SER A 250 9.30 25.54 -1.01
CA SER A 250 7.88 25.85 -1.18
C SER A 250 7.19 24.79 -2.06
N GLU A 251 5.87 24.66 -1.95
CA GLU A 251 5.09 23.70 -2.75
C GLU A 251 5.32 23.88 -4.25
N ARG A 252 5.39 25.13 -4.74
CA ARG A 252 5.65 25.41 -6.15
C ARG A 252 7.04 24.95 -6.57
N GLU A 253 8.08 25.33 -5.81
CA GLU A 253 9.45 24.94 -6.13
C GLU A 253 9.66 23.42 -6.09
N MET A 254 9.07 22.74 -5.10
CA MET A 254 9.15 21.27 -5.00
C MET A 254 8.39 20.59 -6.14
N THR A 255 7.20 21.09 -6.48
CA THR A 255 6.43 20.60 -7.64
C THR A 255 7.22 20.76 -8.93
N ASP A 256 7.80 21.94 -9.17
CA ASP A 256 8.63 22.21 -10.36
C ASP A 256 9.84 21.28 -10.43
N ARG A 257 10.52 21.07 -9.30
CA ARG A 257 11.66 20.15 -9.17
C ARG A 257 11.27 18.71 -9.56
N VAL A 258 10.17 18.20 -8.99
CA VAL A 258 9.69 16.83 -9.25
C VAL A 258 9.21 16.68 -10.69
N VAL A 259 8.40 17.61 -11.19
CA VAL A 259 7.86 17.55 -12.56
C VAL A 259 8.98 17.63 -13.61
N ARG A 260 10.02 18.42 -13.35
CA ARG A 260 11.22 18.46 -14.21
C ARG A 260 11.92 17.10 -14.25
N ALA A 261 12.12 16.46 -13.10
CA ALA A 261 12.74 15.13 -13.06
C ALA A 261 11.90 14.09 -13.82
N MET A 262 10.58 14.10 -13.64
CA MET A 262 9.66 13.19 -14.35
C MET A 262 9.65 13.38 -15.87
N SER A 263 10.09 14.54 -16.36
CA SER A 263 10.21 14.84 -17.79
C SER A 263 11.47 14.23 -18.42
N HIS A 264 12.37 13.67 -17.60
CA HIS A 264 13.59 13.03 -18.07
C HIS A 264 13.26 11.68 -18.75
N PRO A 265 13.73 11.40 -19.98
CA PRO A 265 13.33 10.20 -20.74
C PRO A 265 13.63 8.87 -20.04
N LYS A 266 14.67 8.83 -19.21
CA LYS A 266 15.08 7.62 -18.49
C LYS A 266 14.29 7.33 -17.21
N VAL A 267 13.47 8.27 -16.72
CA VAL A 267 12.69 8.07 -15.50
C VAL A 267 11.51 7.15 -15.79
N THR A 268 11.44 6.04 -15.05
CA THR A 268 10.36 5.05 -15.14
C THR A 268 9.37 5.24 -14.01
N PHE A 269 9.87 5.45 -12.79
CA PHE A 269 9.06 5.59 -11.59
C PHE A 269 9.37 6.89 -10.85
N LEU A 270 8.37 7.44 -10.16
CA LEU A 270 8.56 8.41 -9.08
C LEU A 270 8.42 7.67 -7.74
N GLY A 271 9.52 7.52 -7.01
CA GLY A 271 9.56 6.84 -5.71
C GLY A 271 8.96 7.69 -4.58
N HIS A 272 8.37 7.03 -3.58
CA HIS A 272 7.73 7.61 -2.37
C HIS A 272 7.48 9.14 -2.45
N PRO A 273 6.49 9.58 -3.26
CA PRO A 273 6.46 10.92 -3.84
C PRO A 273 6.42 12.10 -2.87
N THR A 274 6.01 11.89 -1.61
CA THR A 274 5.93 12.96 -0.60
C THR A 274 7.11 12.95 0.36
N GLY A 275 7.94 11.90 0.32
CA GLY A 275 9.04 11.67 1.25
C GLY A 275 8.63 11.61 2.71
N ARG A 276 7.35 11.32 3.00
CA ARG A 276 6.86 11.20 4.37
C ARG A 276 7.44 9.98 5.08
N ILE A 277 7.52 10.07 6.40
CA ILE A 277 7.76 8.94 7.29
C ILE A 277 6.70 9.03 8.39
N LEU A 278 5.75 8.10 8.40
CA LEU A 278 4.67 8.02 9.37
C LEU A 278 5.23 8.04 10.79
N LEU A 279 4.60 8.83 11.65
CA LEU A 279 4.98 9.05 13.05
C LEU A 279 6.36 9.73 13.27
N SER A 280 7.03 10.20 12.20
CA SER A 280 8.36 10.83 12.31
C SER A 280 8.48 12.14 11.52
N ARG A 281 8.27 12.10 10.20
CA ARG A 281 8.44 13.23 9.29
C ARG A 281 7.19 13.43 8.43
N PRO A 282 6.51 14.60 8.49
CA PRO A 282 5.45 14.90 7.54
C PRO A 282 6.00 14.96 6.11
N GLY A 283 5.16 14.68 5.12
CA GLY A 283 5.55 14.87 3.72
C GLY A 283 5.92 16.32 3.44
N TYR A 284 6.87 16.54 2.53
CA TYR A 284 7.18 17.90 2.08
C TYR A 284 6.01 18.48 1.26
N PRO A 285 5.85 19.82 1.21
CA PRO A 285 4.80 20.44 0.41
C PRO A 285 4.96 20.06 -1.06
N LEU A 286 3.95 19.41 -1.64
CA LEU A 286 3.98 18.95 -3.03
C LEU A 286 2.59 19.01 -3.66
N GLY A 287 2.50 19.59 -4.85
CA GLY A 287 1.29 19.65 -5.67
C GLY A 287 0.98 18.29 -6.29
N ILE A 288 0.40 17.36 -5.52
CA ILE A 288 0.15 15.97 -5.97
C ILE A 288 -0.71 15.90 -7.23
N ARG A 289 -1.67 16.81 -7.42
CA ARG A 289 -2.47 16.86 -8.65
C ARG A 289 -1.61 17.15 -9.87
N GLU A 290 -0.71 18.14 -9.78
CA GLU A 290 0.22 18.47 -10.87
C GLU A 290 1.21 17.33 -11.14
N VAL A 291 1.62 16.60 -10.10
CA VAL A 291 2.46 15.40 -10.23
C VAL A 291 1.72 14.27 -10.95
N ILE A 292 0.45 14.01 -10.64
CA ILE A 292 -0.37 13.04 -11.35
C ILE A 292 -0.54 13.44 -12.82
N GLU A 293 -0.80 14.72 -13.11
CA GLU A 293 -0.88 15.21 -14.48
C GLU A 293 0.46 15.09 -15.22
N ALA A 294 1.58 15.31 -14.54
CA ALA A 294 2.90 15.08 -15.11
C ALA A 294 3.13 13.59 -15.42
N ALA A 295 2.78 12.70 -14.49
CA ALA A 295 2.85 11.26 -14.70
C ALA A 295 2.04 10.81 -15.92
N GLN A 296 0.83 11.36 -16.10
CA GLN A 296 0.00 11.11 -17.27
C GLN A 296 0.68 11.54 -18.57
N ARG A 297 1.27 12.75 -18.60
CA ARG A 297 1.94 13.29 -19.80
C ARG A 297 3.23 12.55 -20.16
N THR A 298 4.01 12.16 -19.16
CA THR A 298 5.33 11.56 -19.37
C THR A 298 5.27 10.05 -19.42
N GLY A 299 4.18 9.43 -18.93
CA GLY A 299 4.06 7.99 -18.74
C GLY A 299 4.96 7.46 -17.61
N VAL A 300 5.31 8.31 -16.65
CA VAL A 300 6.03 7.89 -15.42
C VAL A 300 5.03 7.24 -14.48
N ILE A 301 5.43 6.12 -13.89
CA ILE A 301 4.59 5.35 -12.96
C ILE A 301 4.77 5.93 -11.56
N LEU A 302 3.69 6.10 -10.82
CA LEU A 302 3.76 6.58 -9.44
C LEU A 302 3.95 5.41 -8.50
N GLU A 303 4.94 5.47 -7.62
CA GLU A 303 5.10 4.46 -6.59
C GLU A 303 4.03 4.60 -5.50
N LEU A 304 3.44 3.46 -5.14
CA LEU A 304 2.81 3.22 -3.86
C LEU A 304 3.78 2.39 -3.01
N ASN A 305 4.58 3.08 -2.22
CA ASN A 305 5.60 2.51 -1.38
C ASN A 305 4.93 1.79 -0.21
N ALA A 306 5.13 0.48 -0.14
CA ALA A 306 4.44 -0.44 0.76
C ALA A 306 5.11 -0.54 2.13
N SER A 307 6.27 0.10 2.34
CA SER A 307 6.88 0.16 3.66
C SER A 307 5.89 0.71 4.69
N PRO A 308 5.67 0.04 5.84
CA PRO A 308 4.72 0.49 6.85
C PRO A 308 5.10 1.84 7.48
N TYR A 309 6.35 2.26 7.30
CA TYR A 309 6.80 3.59 7.71
C TYR A 309 6.47 4.69 6.69
N ARG A 310 6.12 4.35 5.45
CA ARG A 310 5.87 5.32 4.37
C ARG A 310 4.42 5.33 3.93
N LEU A 311 3.94 4.20 3.39
CA LEU A 311 2.65 4.05 2.72
C LEU A 311 2.39 5.19 1.72
N ASP A 312 3.34 5.46 0.82
CA ASP A 312 3.40 6.67 0.00
C ASP A 312 3.56 6.34 -1.48
N LEU A 313 2.63 6.62 -2.39
CA LEU A 313 1.56 7.62 -2.33
C LEU A 313 0.43 7.32 -1.33
N ASP A 314 -0.10 8.37 -0.70
CA ASP A 314 -1.29 8.24 0.15
C ASP A 314 -2.52 7.74 -0.64
N TRP A 315 -3.24 6.74 -0.11
CA TRP A 315 -4.42 6.13 -0.75
C TRP A 315 -5.47 7.14 -1.22
N ARG A 316 -5.58 8.31 -0.57
CA ARG A 316 -6.52 9.38 -0.95
C ARG A 316 -6.27 9.91 -2.36
N TYR A 317 -5.06 9.74 -2.88
CA TYR A 317 -4.66 10.14 -4.23
C TYR A 317 -4.60 8.98 -5.23
N CYS A 318 -4.63 7.72 -4.77
CA CYS A 318 -4.62 6.55 -5.66
C CYS A 318 -5.83 6.53 -6.60
N LYS A 319 -7.05 6.75 -6.07
CA LYS A 319 -8.27 6.84 -6.89
C LYS A 319 -8.18 7.98 -7.93
N LEU A 320 -7.59 9.11 -7.54
CA LEU A 320 -7.38 10.25 -8.44
C LEU A 320 -6.38 9.91 -9.56
N ALA A 321 -5.27 9.22 -9.24
CA ALA A 321 -4.30 8.77 -10.24
C ALA A 321 -4.94 7.78 -11.23
N LYS A 322 -5.73 6.83 -10.73
CA LYS A 322 -6.54 5.91 -11.54
C LYS A 322 -7.49 6.65 -12.48
N GLU A 323 -8.26 7.61 -11.97
CA GLU A 323 -9.20 8.41 -12.78
C GLU A 323 -8.49 9.25 -13.85
N ALA A 324 -7.23 9.64 -13.61
CA ALA A 324 -6.37 10.29 -14.59
C ALA A 324 -5.72 9.31 -15.59
N GLY A 325 -5.95 8.01 -15.48
CA GLY A 325 -5.33 6.99 -16.32
C GLY A 325 -3.86 6.73 -16.02
N VAL A 326 -3.38 7.12 -14.84
CA VAL A 326 -2.01 6.89 -14.38
C VAL A 326 -1.96 5.58 -13.61
N ARG A 327 -1.10 4.66 -14.05
CA ARG A 327 -0.80 3.43 -13.31
C ARG A 327 0.10 3.70 -12.12
N LEU A 328 -0.08 2.93 -11.06
CA LEU A 328 0.79 2.90 -9.89
C LEU A 328 1.68 1.65 -9.90
N SER A 329 2.70 1.59 -9.03
CA SER A 329 3.47 0.37 -8.76
C SER A 329 3.58 0.18 -7.25
N VAL A 330 3.24 -1.01 -6.75
CA VAL A 330 3.32 -1.32 -5.31
C VAL A 330 4.69 -1.90 -4.99
N ASN A 331 5.58 -1.14 -4.35
CA ASN A 331 6.93 -1.62 -4.07
C ASN A 331 7.26 -1.53 -2.57
N PRO A 332 7.98 -2.50 -1.98
CA PRO A 332 8.24 -2.54 -0.55
C PRO A 332 9.29 -1.55 -0.06
N ASP A 333 10.20 -1.08 -0.93
CA ASP A 333 11.37 -0.32 -0.51
C ASP A 333 12.19 -1.12 0.52
N ALA A 334 12.36 -2.40 0.20
CA ALA A 334 12.89 -3.40 1.12
C ALA A 334 14.40 -3.22 1.29
N HIS A 335 14.83 -2.99 2.53
CA HIS A 335 16.25 -2.91 2.93
C HIS A 335 16.74 -4.21 3.60
N GLY A 336 15.91 -5.24 3.61
CA GLY A 336 16.16 -6.54 4.21
C GLY A 336 15.15 -7.56 3.69
N THR A 337 15.45 -8.85 3.87
CA THR A 337 14.62 -9.93 3.30
C THR A 337 13.19 -9.94 3.84
N GLU A 338 13.01 -9.57 5.10
CA GLU A 338 11.71 -9.41 5.77
C GLU A 338 10.85 -8.33 5.11
N GLY A 339 11.47 -7.24 4.64
CA GLY A 339 10.77 -6.13 4.00
C GLY A 339 10.12 -6.51 2.66
N ILE A 340 10.51 -7.62 2.03
CA ILE A 340 9.85 -8.10 0.81
C ILE A 340 8.36 -8.37 1.07
N SER A 341 8.01 -8.83 2.29
CA SER A 341 6.62 -9.11 2.67
C SER A 341 5.77 -7.86 2.93
N ASP A 342 6.37 -6.67 3.01
CA ASP A 342 5.65 -5.40 3.24
C ASP A 342 4.71 -5.04 2.07
N VAL A 343 4.85 -5.69 0.91
CA VAL A 343 3.88 -5.62 -0.20
C VAL A 343 2.44 -5.83 0.28
N PHE A 344 2.24 -6.67 1.30
CA PHE A 344 0.95 -6.87 1.97
C PHE A 344 0.29 -5.54 2.38
N PHE A 345 1.03 -4.64 3.04
CA PHE A 345 0.52 -3.33 3.45
C PHE A 345 0.18 -2.46 2.24
N GLY A 346 1.06 -2.46 1.23
CA GLY A 346 0.85 -1.71 -0.01
C GLY A 346 -0.41 -2.15 -0.75
N VAL A 347 -0.69 -3.45 -0.81
CA VAL A 347 -1.93 -4.00 -1.40
C VAL A 347 -3.15 -3.54 -0.60
N GLY A 348 -3.13 -3.58 0.73
CA GLY A 348 -4.21 -3.03 1.55
C GLY A 348 -4.49 -1.54 1.27
N ILE A 349 -3.43 -0.73 1.13
CA ILE A 349 -3.53 0.70 0.79
C ILE A 349 -4.01 0.91 -0.65
N ALA A 350 -3.61 0.04 -1.60
CA ALA A 350 -4.09 0.05 -2.98
C ALA A 350 -5.59 -0.25 -3.06
N ARG A 351 -6.06 -1.26 -2.33
CA ARG A 351 -7.47 -1.62 -2.19
C ARG A 351 -8.29 -0.46 -1.65
N LYS A 352 -7.81 0.17 -0.57
CA LYS A 352 -8.39 1.40 0.01
C LYS A 352 -8.40 2.57 -0.99
N GLY A 353 -7.41 2.61 -1.88
CA GLY A 353 -7.30 3.53 -3.01
C GLY A 353 -8.18 3.20 -4.23
N TRP A 354 -9.08 2.21 -4.14
CA TRP A 354 -9.96 1.75 -5.23
C TRP A 354 -9.22 1.13 -6.44
N LEU A 355 -8.01 0.65 -6.22
CA LEU A 355 -7.19 0.08 -7.29
C LEU A 355 -7.59 -1.37 -7.56
N SER A 356 -7.77 -1.65 -8.84
CA SER A 356 -7.85 -2.97 -9.45
C SER A 356 -6.48 -3.36 -10.00
N LYS A 357 -6.29 -4.64 -10.35
CA LYS A 357 -4.99 -5.10 -10.86
C LYS A 357 -4.54 -4.36 -12.11
N GLU A 358 -5.47 -3.91 -12.96
CA GLU A 358 -5.18 -3.16 -14.20
C GLU A 358 -4.56 -1.78 -13.96
N ASP A 359 -4.75 -1.23 -12.76
CA ASP A 359 -4.23 0.07 -12.34
C ASP A 359 -2.79 -0.02 -11.80
N ILE A 360 -2.29 -1.25 -11.58
CA ILE A 360 -0.99 -1.50 -10.92
C ILE A 360 -0.05 -2.19 -11.91
N LEU A 361 1.09 -1.57 -12.18
CA LEU A 361 2.08 -2.03 -13.16
C LEU A 361 2.61 -3.42 -12.81
N ASN A 362 2.97 -3.65 -11.56
CA ASN A 362 3.63 -4.89 -11.14
C ASN A 362 2.66 -6.08 -10.94
N THR A 363 1.43 -5.97 -11.45
CA THR A 363 0.54 -7.13 -11.71
C THR A 363 0.73 -7.72 -13.11
N LEU A 364 1.49 -7.04 -13.96
CA LEU A 364 1.74 -7.50 -15.32
C LEU A 364 2.73 -8.68 -15.33
N PRO A 365 2.56 -9.64 -16.25
CA PRO A 365 3.55 -10.69 -16.49
C PRO A 365 4.89 -10.12 -16.91
N LEU A 366 5.96 -10.88 -16.64
CA LEU A 366 7.33 -10.52 -17.00
C LEU A 366 7.49 -10.00 -18.45
N ASP A 367 6.87 -10.66 -19.44
CA ASP A 367 7.02 -10.26 -20.85
C ASP A 367 6.40 -8.89 -21.15
N GLN A 368 5.30 -8.54 -20.46
CA GLN A 368 4.68 -7.22 -20.59
C GLN A 368 5.51 -6.15 -19.87
N ILE A 369 6.10 -6.47 -18.71
CA ILE A 369 7.05 -5.58 -18.04
C ILE A 369 8.28 -5.30 -18.91
N ARG A 370 8.88 -6.34 -19.49
CA ARG A 370 10.02 -6.18 -20.40
C ARG A 370 9.68 -5.27 -21.57
N SER A 371 8.50 -5.47 -22.17
CA SER A 371 8.02 -4.62 -23.27
C SER A 371 7.83 -3.18 -22.82
N PHE A 372 7.18 -2.95 -21.68
CA PHE A 372 6.98 -1.63 -21.08
C PHE A 372 8.31 -0.90 -20.83
N LEU A 373 9.27 -1.56 -20.17
CA LEU A 373 10.58 -0.98 -19.86
C LEU A 373 11.39 -0.70 -21.14
N MET A 374 11.30 -1.55 -22.17
CA MET A 374 11.96 -1.31 -23.45
C MET A 374 11.36 -0.12 -24.21
N GLU A 375 10.04 0.02 -24.21
CA GLU A 375 9.35 1.18 -24.80
C GLU A 375 9.75 2.47 -24.10
N LYS A 376 9.90 2.44 -22.77
CA LYS A 376 10.32 3.59 -21.98
C LYS A 376 11.77 4.02 -22.22
N LYS A 377 12.65 3.08 -22.62
CA LYS A 377 14.06 3.39 -22.96
C LYS A 377 14.21 4.11 -24.31
N ARG A 378 13.24 3.98 -25.22
CA ARG A 378 13.23 4.59 -26.56
C ARG A 378 12.83 6.05 -26.48
#